data_AF-A0A1B9MYQ4-F1
#
_entry.id   AF-A0A1B9MYQ4-F1
#
_cell.length_a   1.000
_cell.length_b   1.000
_cell.length_c   1.000
_cell.angle_alpha   90.00
_cell.angle_beta   90.00
_cell.angle_gamma   90.00
#
_symmetry.space_group_name_H-M   'P 1'
#
loop_
_entity.id
_entity.type
_entity.pdbx_description
1 polymer ?
#
loop_
_entity_poly.entity_id
_entity_poly.type
_entity_poly.pdbx_seq_one_letter_code
_entity_poly.pdbx_strand_id
1 'polypeptide(L)'
;MTCYYEDKFWQLGQYEDVETGLYYNRFRYCDSNTGTYISQDPIGLAGNNPNFYAYTLDSNSEVDPLGLDVKLTEGYVYRMGSGTDSNLTPRPGKDTTSGLSASLEKPTTGKFQTIDVAKLDGTGLEAINDHGSHVSIRPADDPNFVKLSEWADTRGTERTHKYTQALQEAKVTCP
;
A
#
# COMPACT_ATOMS: atom_id res chain seq x y z
N MET A 1 -29.14 -35.28 30.81
CA MET A 1 -28.68 -35.99 29.61
C MET A 1 -28.14 -34.93 28.66
N THR A 2 -26.81 -34.89 28.58
CA THR A 2 -25.97 -34.06 27.71
C THR A 2 -26.27 -34.29 26.23
N CYS A 3 -26.09 -33.26 25.38
CA CYS A 3 -25.44 -33.41 24.07
C CYS A 3 -24.99 -32.04 23.54
N TYR A 4 -23.77 -32.05 23.00
CA TYR A 4 -22.93 -30.97 22.52
C TYR A 4 -23.50 -30.30 21.27
N TYR A 5 -23.24 -29.00 21.08
CA TYR A 5 -23.21 -28.39 19.76
C TYR A 5 -21.87 -27.68 19.59
N GLU A 6 -21.14 -28.09 18.56
CA GLU A 6 -19.83 -27.58 18.19
C GLU A 6 -19.99 -26.22 17.50
N ASP A 7 -19.40 -25.18 18.10
CA ASP A 7 -19.27 -23.87 17.47
C ASP A 7 -18.26 -23.95 16.33
N LYS A 8 -18.76 -23.88 15.10
CA LYS A 8 -17.93 -23.80 13.89
C LYS A 8 -17.72 -22.33 13.52
N PHE A 9 -16.61 -21.77 13.99
CA PHE A 9 -16.17 -20.43 13.60
C PHE A 9 -15.64 -20.43 12.16
N TRP A 10 -16.23 -19.58 11.30
CA TRP A 10 -15.58 -19.13 10.07
C TRP A 10 -15.42 -17.61 10.09
N GLN A 11 -14.23 -17.18 10.53
CA GLN A 11 -13.66 -15.85 10.35
C GLN A 11 -14.37 -14.71 11.13
N LEU A 12 -13.56 -13.81 11.67
CA LEU A 12 -13.94 -12.81 12.67
C LEU A 12 -14.87 -11.73 12.09
N GLY A 13 -16.01 -11.51 12.77
CA GLY A 13 -16.75 -10.24 12.70
C GLY A 13 -18.06 -10.22 11.92
N GLN A 14 -18.63 -11.37 11.54
CA GLN A 14 -19.97 -11.40 10.93
C GLN A 14 -20.99 -11.93 11.93
N TYR A 15 -21.99 -11.10 12.24
CA TYR A 15 -23.16 -11.53 13.02
C TYR A 15 -24.24 -11.99 12.05
N GLU A 16 -24.69 -13.23 12.24
CA GLU A 16 -25.81 -13.83 11.52
C GLU A 16 -27.12 -13.42 12.20
N ASP A 17 -28.09 -12.94 11.42
CA ASP A 17 -29.48 -12.75 11.88
C ASP A 17 -30.37 -13.85 11.27
N VAL A 18 -31.00 -14.63 12.14
CA VAL A 18 -31.49 -16.00 11.88
C VAL A 18 -32.89 -16.03 11.23
N GLU A 19 -33.54 -14.90 10.98
CA GLU A 19 -34.88 -14.90 10.36
C GLU A 19 -34.92 -14.54 8.87
N THR A 20 -33.80 -14.12 8.24
CA THR A 20 -33.80 -13.75 6.79
C THR A 20 -32.59 -14.16 5.96
N GLY A 21 -31.51 -14.71 6.56
CA GLY A 21 -30.37 -15.24 5.80
C GLY A 21 -29.55 -14.19 5.03
N LEU A 22 -29.47 -12.95 5.54
CA LEU A 22 -28.71 -11.85 4.95
C LEU A 22 -27.59 -11.36 5.90
N TYR A 23 -26.44 -11.02 5.32
CA TYR A 23 -25.30 -10.43 6.02
C TYR A 23 -25.12 -8.95 5.63
N TYR A 24 -24.93 -8.07 6.62
CA TYR A 24 -24.87 -6.62 6.42
C TYR A 24 -23.46 -6.10 6.12
N ASN A 25 -23.31 -5.30 5.05
CA ASN A 25 -22.20 -4.35 4.90
C ASN A 25 -22.72 -3.02 4.31
N ARG A 26 -22.20 -1.90 4.81
CA ARG A 26 -22.96 -0.65 5.05
C ARG A 26 -23.46 0.12 3.83
N PHE A 27 -23.32 -0.30 2.57
CA PHE A 27 -23.88 0.48 1.42
C PHE A 27 -24.22 -0.31 0.14
N ARG A 28 -24.72 -1.55 0.18
CA ARG A 28 -25.48 -2.18 -0.93
C ARG A 28 -26.03 -3.56 -0.52
N TYR A 29 -27.27 -3.86 -0.90
CA TYR A 29 -27.88 -5.17 -0.67
C TYR A 29 -27.45 -6.16 -1.78
N CYS A 30 -27.02 -7.36 -1.40
CA CYS A 30 -26.80 -8.49 -2.30
C CYS A 30 -27.82 -9.59 -2.02
N ASP A 31 -28.42 -10.16 -3.06
CA ASP A 31 -29.24 -11.38 -2.97
C ASP A 31 -28.31 -12.61 -2.97
N SER A 32 -28.45 -13.45 -1.95
CA SER A 32 -27.58 -14.58 -1.67
C SER A 32 -27.83 -15.81 -2.56
N ASN A 33 -28.88 -15.83 -3.40
CA ASN A 33 -29.16 -16.99 -4.27
C ASN A 33 -28.62 -16.87 -5.70
N THR A 34 -28.33 -15.65 -6.19
CA THR A 34 -27.93 -15.46 -7.61
C THR A 34 -26.65 -14.65 -7.79
N GLY A 35 -26.07 -14.10 -6.72
CA GLY A 35 -24.78 -13.38 -6.79
C GLY A 35 -24.81 -12.17 -7.74
N THR A 36 -25.98 -11.56 -7.93
CA THR A 36 -26.15 -10.40 -8.83
C THR A 36 -26.54 -9.15 -8.04
N TYR A 37 -25.94 -8.00 -8.38
CA TYR A 37 -26.34 -6.70 -7.84
C TYR A 37 -27.67 -6.24 -8.46
N ILE A 38 -28.62 -5.75 -7.64
CA ILE A 38 -29.99 -5.38 -8.07
C ILE A 38 -30.26 -3.86 -8.08
N SER A 39 -29.22 -3.00 -8.02
CA SER A 39 -29.42 -1.55 -8.12
C SER A 39 -28.59 -0.91 -9.24
N GLN A 40 -29.22 0.02 -9.96
CA GLN A 40 -28.67 0.73 -11.11
C GLN A 40 -27.53 1.70 -10.74
N ASP A 41 -26.46 1.69 -11.55
CA ASP A 41 -25.30 2.58 -11.43
C ASP A 41 -25.62 4.04 -11.84
N PRO A 42 -25.21 5.08 -11.09
CA PRO A 42 -25.43 6.48 -11.44
C PRO A 42 -24.26 7.17 -12.16
N ILE A 43 -23.41 6.44 -12.89
CA ILE A 43 -22.48 7.03 -13.88
C ILE A 43 -22.73 6.35 -15.22
N GLY A 44 -23.27 7.10 -16.18
CA GLY A 44 -23.76 6.57 -17.44
C GLY A 44 -22.69 6.09 -18.43
N LEU A 45 -23.08 6.10 -19.72
CA LEU A 45 -22.38 5.60 -20.90
C LEU A 45 -20.98 6.22 -21.15
N ALA A 46 -19.92 5.63 -20.57
CA ALA A 46 -18.56 5.76 -21.10
C ALA A 46 -17.83 4.40 -21.23
N GLY A 47 -18.50 3.28 -20.92
CA GLY A 47 -17.97 1.93 -21.07
C GLY A 47 -18.29 1.37 -22.45
N ASN A 48 -17.43 1.63 -23.43
CA ASN A 48 -17.57 1.14 -24.80
C ASN A 48 -17.22 -0.36 -24.90
N ASN A 49 -18.06 -1.26 -24.37
CA ASN A 49 -17.87 -2.71 -24.52
C ASN A 49 -19.23 -3.45 -24.67
N PRO A 50 -19.46 -4.22 -25.77
CA PRO A 50 -20.79 -4.72 -26.12
C PRO A 50 -21.13 -6.13 -25.59
N ASN A 51 -20.54 -6.60 -24.49
CA ASN A 51 -20.77 -7.98 -24.03
C ASN A 51 -21.01 -8.08 -22.51
N PHE A 52 -22.27 -8.29 -22.12
CA PHE A 52 -22.72 -8.34 -20.72
C PHE A 52 -22.50 -9.70 -20.02
N TYR A 53 -21.91 -10.70 -20.69
CA TYR A 53 -21.75 -12.07 -20.14
C TYR A 53 -20.44 -12.77 -20.50
N ALA A 54 -19.35 -12.05 -20.77
CA ALA A 54 -18.07 -12.68 -21.08
C ALA A 54 -17.27 -13.01 -19.80
N TYR A 55 -17.18 -14.30 -19.48
CA TYR A 55 -16.23 -14.86 -18.52
C TYR A 55 -14.80 -14.58 -19.00
N THR A 56 -13.99 -13.88 -18.19
CA THR A 56 -12.61 -13.58 -18.53
C THR A 56 -11.70 -14.67 -17.97
N LEU A 57 -11.13 -15.47 -18.88
CA LEU A 57 -9.95 -16.29 -18.65
C LEU A 57 -8.72 -15.38 -18.61
N ASP A 58 -8.39 -14.85 -17.43
CA ASP A 58 -6.99 -14.68 -17.00
C ASP A 58 -6.95 -14.30 -15.52
N SER A 59 -6.12 -14.99 -14.74
CA SER A 59 -5.99 -14.85 -13.29
C SER A 59 -4.70 -14.14 -12.89
N ASN A 60 -4.17 -13.26 -13.76
CA ASN A 60 -2.89 -12.55 -13.58
C ASN A 60 -2.94 -11.05 -13.93
N SER A 61 -4.11 -10.46 -14.03
CA SER A 61 -4.28 -9.00 -14.07
C SER A 61 -5.13 -8.59 -12.88
N GLU A 62 -4.62 -8.87 -11.68
CA GLU A 62 -5.18 -8.34 -10.44
C GLU A 62 -5.19 -6.81 -10.51
N VAL A 63 -6.34 -6.26 -10.88
CA VAL A 63 -6.73 -4.91 -10.49
C VAL A 63 -7.27 -5.06 -9.08
N ASP A 64 -6.50 -4.65 -8.07
CA ASP A 64 -6.96 -4.46 -6.70
C ASP A 64 -7.83 -3.19 -6.65
N PRO A 65 -9.17 -3.29 -6.54
CA PRO A 65 -10.06 -2.14 -6.56
C PRO A 65 -10.21 -1.49 -5.18
N LEU A 66 -9.47 -1.95 -4.15
CA LEU A 66 -9.58 -1.45 -2.77
C LEU A 66 -8.52 -0.42 -2.37
N GLY A 67 -7.46 -0.20 -3.15
CA GLY A 67 -6.49 0.87 -2.91
C GLY A 67 -5.84 0.78 -1.52
N LEU A 68 -5.17 -0.33 -1.24
CA LEU A 68 -4.51 -0.63 0.03
C LEU A 68 -3.23 0.18 0.30
N ASP A 69 -2.89 1.16 -0.55
CA ASP A 69 -1.79 2.10 -0.34
C ASP A 69 -2.09 3.02 0.87
N VAL A 70 -1.58 2.66 2.05
CA VAL A 70 -1.76 3.46 3.26
C VAL A 70 -0.57 4.39 3.45
N LYS A 71 -0.84 5.70 3.48
CA LYS A 71 0.15 6.70 3.88
C LYS A 71 0.45 6.57 5.36
N LEU A 72 1.70 6.31 5.69
CA LEU A 72 2.21 6.27 7.05
C LEU A 72 2.53 7.69 7.52
N THR A 73 2.06 8.05 8.71
CA THR A 73 2.32 9.36 9.33
C THR A 73 3.21 9.27 10.56
N GLU A 74 3.37 8.08 11.14
CA GLU A 74 4.13 7.83 12.35
C GLU A 74 4.75 6.43 12.34
N GLY A 75 5.56 6.14 13.38
CA GLY A 75 6.25 4.87 13.53
C GLY A 75 7.59 4.81 12.80
N TYR A 76 8.11 3.59 12.62
CA TYR A 76 9.42 3.35 12.05
C TYR A 76 9.34 2.49 10.79
N VAL A 77 10.15 2.85 9.81
CA VAL A 77 10.41 2.02 8.65
C VAL A 77 11.90 1.69 8.55
N TYR A 78 12.20 0.53 8.01
CA TYR A 78 13.52 -0.05 7.97
C TYR A 78 14.01 -0.14 6.55
N ARG A 79 15.07 0.58 6.25
CA ARG A 79 15.74 0.52 4.95
C ARG A 79 16.99 -0.35 5.03
N MET A 80 17.09 -1.34 4.17
CA MET A 80 18.32 -2.13 4.06
C MET A 80 19.49 -1.30 3.49
N GLY A 81 20.67 -1.47 4.09
CA GLY A 81 21.94 -0.90 3.63
C GLY A 81 22.64 -0.01 4.66
N SER A 82 23.69 0.65 4.17
CA SER A 82 24.68 1.39 4.97
C SER A 82 24.27 2.81 5.37
N GLY A 83 23.13 3.34 4.89
CA GLY A 83 22.70 4.71 5.19
C GLY A 83 23.56 5.82 4.60
N THR A 84 24.39 5.48 3.60
CA THR A 84 25.11 6.45 2.75
C THR A 84 24.14 7.19 1.83
N ASP A 85 24.54 8.32 1.26
CA ASP A 85 23.73 9.10 0.31
C ASP A 85 23.22 8.24 -0.83
N SER A 86 24.10 7.45 -1.44
CA SER A 86 23.73 6.50 -2.50
C SER A 86 22.76 5.43 -2.01
N ASN A 87 22.85 4.99 -0.75
CA ASN A 87 21.85 4.10 -0.18
C ASN A 87 20.53 4.85 0.02
N LEU A 88 20.51 6.10 0.48
CA LEU A 88 19.28 6.86 0.75
C LEU A 88 18.70 7.58 -0.47
N THR A 89 19.23 7.34 -1.67
CA THR A 89 18.74 7.92 -2.93
C THR A 89 18.20 6.79 -3.83
N PRO A 90 17.05 6.93 -4.51
CA PRO A 90 16.50 5.92 -5.41
C PRO A 90 17.47 5.55 -6.55
N ARG A 91 17.43 4.30 -7.01
CA ARG A 91 18.19 3.87 -8.19
C ARG A 91 17.50 4.36 -9.47
N PRO A 92 18.20 5.09 -10.35
CA PRO A 92 17.68 5.41 -11.69
C PRO A 92 17.22 4.15 -12.42
N GLY A 93 16.05 4.22 -13.07
CA GLY A 93 15.46 3.12 -13.86
C GLY A 93 14.93 1.92 -13.06
N LYS A 94 15.11 1.87 -11.73
CA LYS A 94 14.60 0.77 -10.89
C LYS A 94 13.63 1.22 -9.82
N ASP A 95 13.96 2.30 -9.12
CA ASP A 95 13.15 2.80 -8.00
C ASP A 95 12.37 4.08 -8.42
N THR A 96 12.27 4.35 -9.73
CA THR A 96 11.75 5.61 -10.30
C THR A 96 10.25 5.59 -10.62
N THR A 97 9.57 4.46 -10.41
CA THR A 97 8.13 4.30 -10.66
C THR A 97 7.33 3.92 -9.41
N SER A 98 8.01 3.68 -8.28
CA SER A 98 7.37 3.29 -7.02
C SER A 98 7.93 4.11 -5.85
N GLY A 99 9.25 4.24 -5.77
CA GLY A 99 9.94 4.98 -4.72
C GLY A 99 11.06 4.16 -4.11
N LEU A 100 11.65 4.72 -3.05
CA LEU A 100 12.72 4.10 -2.30
C LEU A 100 12.16 3.03 -1.37
N SER A 101 12.46 1.75 -1.65
CA SER A 101 11.96 0.63 -0.84
C SER A 101 12.46 0.63 0.61
N ALA A 102 11.54 0.39 1.53
CA ALA A 102 11.73 0.15 2.95
C ALA A 102 10.76 -0.95 3.42
N SER A 103 10.83 -1.30 4.71
CA SER A 103 9.90 -2.26 5.31
C SER A 103 9.37 -1.79 6.66
N LEU A 104 8.15 -2.21 7.01
CA LEU A 104 7.59 -2.08 8.36
C LEU A 104 8.22 -3.08 9.34
N GLU A 105 8.78 -4.19 8.84
CA GLU A 105 9.36 -5.21 9.69
C GLU A 105 10.85 -4.96 9.92
N LYS A 106 11.25 -5.00 11.19
CA LYS A 106 12.66 -4.82 11.56
C LYS A 106 13.48 -6.02 11.06
N PRO A 107 14.50 -5.80 10.22
CA PRO A 107 15.37 -6.88 9.76
C PRO A 107 16.11 -7.53 10.94
N THR A 108 16.16 -8.86 10.94
CA THR A 108 16.91 -9.64 11.94
C THR A 108 18.40 -9.71 11.63
N THR A 109 18.77 -9.51 10.36
CA THR A 109 20.14 -9.62 9.87
C THR A 109 20.48 -8.52 8.87
N GLY A 110 21.77 -8.30 8.66
CA GLY A 110 22.29 -7.31 7.73
C GLY A 110 22.31 -5.89 8.28
N LYS A 111 22.92 -4.97 7.52
CA LYS A 111 22.92 -3.55 7.84
C LYS A 111 21.60 -2.94 7.39
N PHE A 112 20.96 -2.19 8.27
CA PHE A 112 19.74 -1.44 7.98
C PHE A 112 19.77 -0.09 8.68
N GLN A 113 18.92 0.82 8.20
CA GLN A 113 18.67 2.13 8.75
C GLN A 113 17.24 2.15 9.27
N THR A 114 17.05 2.68 10.47
CA THR A 114 15.72 2.98 11.01
C THR A 114 15.39 4.42 10.70
N ILE A 115 14.27 4.65 10.03
CA ILE A 115 13.77 5.97 9.64
C ILE A 115 12.50 6.22 10.45
N ASP A 116 12.46 7.35 11.14
CA ASP A 116 11.27 7.85 11.83
C ASP A 116 10.35 8.52 10.81
N VAL A 117 9.16 7.93 10.60
CA VAL A 117 8.21 8.40 9.59
C VAL A 117 7.66 9.77 9.96
N ALA A 118 7.50 10.08 11.25
CA ALA A 118 7.00 11.38 11.69
C ALA A 118 7.94 12.53 11.28
N LYS A 119 9.24 12.26 11.14
CA LYS A 119 10.23 13.24 10.68
C LYS A 119 10.21 13.50 9.17
N LEU A 120 9.44 12.71 8.40
CA LEU A 120 9.24 12.97 6.97
C LEU A 120 8.16 14.04 6.74
N ASP A 121 7.33 14.33 7.74
CA ASP A 121 6.33 15.37 7.63
C ASP A 121 6.96 16.74 7.32
N GLY A 122 6.36 17.50 6.42
CA GLY A 122 6.89 18.78 5.94
C GLY A 122 8.12 18.72 5.03
N THR A 123 8.75 17.56 4.82
CA THR A 123 9.94 17.42 3.95
C THR A 123 9.59 17.34 2.45
N GLY A 124 8.31 17.07 2.15
CA GLY A 124 7.83 16.75 0.81
C GLY A 124 7.99 15.28 0.43
N LEU A 125 8.46 14.41 1.35
CA LEU A 125 8.42 12.97 1.21
C LEU A 125 7.18 12.38 1.89
N GLU A 126 6.72 11.26 1.36
CA GLU A 126 5.72 10.40 1.98
C GLU A 126 6.23 8.95 2.01
N ALA A 127 5.80 8.21 3.03
CA ALA A 127 6.01 6.77 3.14
C ALA A 127 4.66 6.07 2.93
N ILE A 128 4.57 5.27 1.87
CA ILE A 128 3.34 4.57 1.50
C ILE A 128 3.56 3.07 1.71
N ASN A 129 2.73 2.45 2.55
CA ASN A 129 2.64 0.99 2.60
C ASN A 129 1.82 0.53 1.40
N ASP A 130 2.48 -0.04 0.40
CA ASP A 130 1.85 -0.44 -0.86
C ASP A 130 1.38 -1.90 -0.83
N HIS A 131 2.07 -2.79 -0.11
CA HIS A 131 1.61 -4.16 0.13
C HIS A 131 2.34 -4.82 1.31
N GLY A 132 1.57 -5.50 2.17
CA GLY A 132 2.10 -6.28 3.28
C GLY A 132 2.99 -5.44 4.21
N SER A 133 4.29 -5.76 4.20
CA SER A 133 5.30 -5.04 4.97
C SER A 133 6.21 -4.14 4.11
N HIS A 134 5.96 -4.02 2.80
CA HIS A 134 6.74 -3.16 1.92
C HIS A 134 6.30 -1.71 2.05
N VAL A 135 7.26 -0.79 2.03
CA VAL A 135 6.98 0.65 2.07
C VAL A 135 7.77 1.35 0.98
N SER A 136 7.09 2.13 0.18
CA SER A 136 7.68 3.01 -0.84
C SER A 136 7.79 4.43 -0.27
N ILE A 137 9.03 4.90 -0.08
CA ILE A 137 9.29 6.31 0.28
C ILE A 137 9.49 7.12 -1.00
N ARG A 138 8.62 8.10 -1.24
CA ARG A 138 8.60 8.89 -2.50
C ARG A 138 8.20 10.35 -2.26
N PRO A 139 8.46 11.25 -3.22
CA PRO A 139 7.96 12.62 -3.13
C PRO A 139 6.43 12.65 -3.16
N ALA A 140 5.83 13.47 -2.30
CA ALA A 140 4.40 13.75 -2.34
C ALA A 140 4.04 14.61 -3.57
N ASP A 141 2.78 14.50 -4.01
CA ASP A 141 2.24 15.26 -5.16
C ASP A 141 3.09 15.14 -6.42
N ASP A 142 3.50 13.91 -6.77
CA ASP A 142 4.36 13.61 -7.92
C ASP A 142 3.75 12.52 -8.82
N PRO A 143 2.56 12.75 -9.42
CA PRO A 143 1.82 11.72 -10.16
C PRO A 143 2.56 11.18 -11.41
N ASN A 144 3.53 11.94 -11.92
CA ASN A 144 4.33 11.57 -13.10
C ASN A 144 5.78 11.19 -12.74
N PHE A 145 6.09 11.01 -11.46
CA PHE A 145 7.42 10.63 -10.96
C PHE A 145 8.55 11.56 -11.39
N VAL A 146 8.26 12.84 -11.64
CA VAL A 146 9.26 13.82 -12.09
C VAL A 146 10.21 14.13 -10.95
N LYS A 147 9.68 14.47 -9.77
CA LYS A 147 10.50 14.75 -8.58
C LYS A 147 11.27 13.50 -8.14
N LEU A 148 10.67 12.33 -8.28
CA LEU A 148 11.30 11.04 -7.95
C LEU A 148 12.47 10.73 -8.90
N SER A 149 12.30 11.01 -10.20
CA SER A 149 13.35 10.83 -11.21
C SER A 149 14.49 11.82 -11.00
N GLU A 150 14.19 13.10 -10.78
CA GLU A 150 15.19 14.13 -10.46
C GLU A 150 16.00 13.80 -9.21
N TRP A 151 15.33 13.22 -8.20
CA TRP A 151 15.99 12.73 -7.00
C TRP A 151 16.88 11.52 -7.30
N ALA A 152 16.40 10.55 -8.08
CA ALA A 152 17.18 9.37 -8.47
C ALA A 152 18.46 9.76 -9.24
N ASP A 153 18.38 10.78 -10.10
CA ASP A 153 19.50 11.25 -10.93
C ASP A 153 20.65 11.84 -10.11
N THR A 154 20.43 12.18 -8.83
CA THR A 154 21.53 12.63 -7.95
C THR A 154 22.35 11.48 -7.38
N ARG A 155 21.90 10.23 -7.52
CA ARG A 155 22.55 9.06 -6.93
C ARG A 155 23.96 8.88 -7.48
N GLY A 156 24.94 8.82 -6.58
CA GLY A 156 26.35 8.61 -6.94
C GLY A 156 27.02 9.85 -7.54
N THR A 157 26.34 10.99 -7.57
CA THR A 157 26.94 12.29 -7.90
C THR A 157 27.48 12.97 -6.64
N GLU A 158 28.23 14.06 -6.79
CA GLU A 158 28.68 14.90 -5.65
C GLU A 158 27.55 15.76 -5.08
N ARG A 159 26.38 15.81 -5.73
CA ARG A 159 25.22 16.59 -5.30
C ARG A 159 24.29 15.73 -4.44
N THR A 160 24.11 16.10 -3.18
CA THR A 160 23.09 15.51 -2.31
C THR A 160 21.74 16.20 -2.55
N HIS A 161 20.70 15.42 -2.87
CA HIS A 161 19.35 15.95 -3.04
C HIS A 161 18.70 16.24 -1.68
N LYS A 162 17.82 17.25 -1.61
CA LYS A 162 17.09 17.62 -0.38
C LYS A 162 16.35 16.44 0.27
N TYR A 163 15.82 15.50 -0.53
CA TYR A 163 15.13 14.32 -0.03
C TYR A 163 16.09 13.29 0.58
N THR A 164 17.29 13.14 0.02
CA THR A 164 18.34 12.31 0.62
C THR A 164 18.76 12.89 1.97
N GLN A 165 18.93 14.21 2.04
CA GLN A 165 19.25 14.92 3.28
C GLN A 165 18.13 14.76 4.32
N ALA A 166 16.87 14.95 3.92
CA ALA A 166 15.72 14.74 4.80
C ALA A 166 15.71 13.31 5.38
N LEU A 167 16.00 12.30 4.57
CA LEU A 167 16.11 10.92 5.06
C LEU A 167 17.29 10.71 6.00
N GLN A 168 18.41 11.40 5.79
CA GLN A 168 19.55 11.34 6.70
C GLN A 168 19.19 11.89 8.09
N GLU A 169 18.47 13.01 8.12
CA GLU A 169 18.00 13.68 9.34
C GLU A 169 16.87 12.89 10.04
N ALA A 170 16.05 12.19 9.26
CA ALA A 170 14.99 11.32 9.76
C ALA A 170 15.49 9.99 10.36
N LYS A 171 16.77 9.64 10.18
CA LYS A 171 17.32 8.42 10.79
C LYS A 171 17.27 8.50 12.31
N VAL A 172 16.95 7.38 12.93
CA VAL A 172 17.12 7.18 14.37
C VAL A 172 18.54 6.71 14.61
N THR A 173 19.35 7.55 15.25
CA THR A 173 20.65 7.13 15.77
C THR A 173 20.41 6.40 17.09
N CYS A 174 20.81 5.14 17.18
CA CYS A 174 20.93 4.49 18.49
C CYS A 174 21.98 5.27 19.31
N PRO A 175 21.69 5.64 20.57
CA PRO A 175 22.66 6.26 21.46
C PRO A 175 23.83 5.32 21.82
#